data_AF-A0A352RRG8-F1
#
_entry.id   AF-A0A352RRG8-F1
#
_cell.length_a   1.000
_cell.length_b   1.000
_cell.length_c   1.000
_cell.angle_alpha   90.00
_cell.angle_beta   90.00
_cell.angle_gamma   90.00
#
_symmetry.space_group_name_H-M   'P 1'
#
loop_
_entity.id
_entity.type
_entity.pdbx_description
1 polymer ?
#
loop_
_entity_poly.entity_id
_entity_poly.type
_entity_poly.pdbx_seq_one_letter_code
_entity_poly.pdbx_strand_id
1 'polypeptide(L)'
;INNTFQRADQIQWSEGKGDIDYFAPIVADAEAGFGGVLNAFELMKSMIDAGAAGVHFEDQLASVKKCGHMGGKVLVPTREAVAKLTAARLAADVSGVPTLVIARTDAEAADLVTSDVDERDQPFLTGERTVEGFFRS
;
A
#
# COMPACT_ATOMS: atom_id res chain seq x y z
N ILE A 1 -11.60 -14.51 -2.32
CA ILE A 1 -12.59 -13.91 -1.40
C ILE A 1 -13.87 -13.54 -2.15
N ASN A 2 -13.83 -12.63 -3.15
CA ASN A 2 -15.01 -12.25 -3.93
C ASN A 2 -15.81 -13.42 -4.54
N ASN A 3 -15.14 -14.43 -5.12
CA ASN A 3 -15.83 -15.62 -5.64
C ASN A 3 -16.60 -16.40 -4.57
N THR A 4 -16.08 -16.43 -3.33
CA THR A 4 -16.75 -17.08 -2.20
C THR A 4 -17.97 -16.29 -1.76
N PHE A 5 -17.86 -14.95 -1.67
CA PHE A 5 -18.98 -14.07 -1.39
C PHE A 5 -20.08 -14.20 -2.44
N GLN A 6 -19.71 -14.18 -3.72
CA GLN A 6 -20.64 -14.37 -4.82
C GLN A 6 -21.34 -15.73 -4.75
N ARG A 7 -20.62 -16.80 -4.41
CA ARG A 7 -21.24 -18.13 -4.27
C ARG A 7 -22.21 -18.19 -3.09
N ALA A 8 -21.87 -17.57 -1.96
CA ALA A 8 -22.74 -17.50 -0.80
C ALA A 8 -24.02 -16.70 -1.10
N ASP A 9 -23.89 -15.57 -1.78
CA ASP A 9 -25.00 -14.75 -2.26
C ASP A 9 -25.92 -15.54 -3.22
N GLN A 10 -25.34 -16.27 -4.18
CA GLN A 10 -26.09 -17.13 -5.09
C GLN A 10 -26.91 -18.21 -4.35
N ILE A 11 -26.34 -18.82 -3.30
CA ILE A 11 -27.04 -19.81 -2.48
C ILE A 11 -28.20 -19.14 -1.74
N GLN A 12 -27.95 -18.03 -1.05
CA GLN A 12 -28.97 -17.24 -0.35
C GLN A 12 -30.13 -16.88 -1.28
N TRP A 13 -29.83 -16.33 -2.46
CA TRP A 13 -30.81 -15.96 -3.46
C TRP A 13 -31.62 -17.16 -3.95
N SER A 14 -30.96 -18.30 -4.21
CA SER A 14 -31.62 -19.52 -4.67
C SER A 14 -32.59 -20.12 -3.64
N GLU A 15 -32.34 -19.88 -2.35
CA GLU A 15 -33.19 -20.31 -1.24
C GLU A 15 -34.31 -19.30 -0.93
N GLY A 16 -34.43 -18.20 -1.69
CA GLY A 16 -35.42 -17.15 -1.47
C GLY A 16 -35.14 -16.30 -0.21
N LYS A 17 -33.90 -16.31 0.28
CA LYS A 17 -33.43 -15.49 1.41
C LYS A 17 -32.77 -14.20 0.90
N GLY A 18 -32.45 -13.28 1.79
CA GLY A 18 -31.88 -11.97 1.43
C GLY A 18 -31.49 -11.11 2.63
N ASP A 19 -31.17 -11.74 3.75
CA ASP A 19 -30.90 -11.10 5.03
C ASP A 19 -29.42 -10.73 5.24
N ILE A 20 -28.51 -11.29 4.45
CA ILE A 20 -27.07 -11.03 4.55
C ILE A 20 -26.56 -10.36 3.27
N ASP A 21 -25.89 -9.21 3.42
CA ASP A 21 -25.06 -8.63 2.38
C ASP A 21 -23.68 -9.33 2.39
N TYR A 22 -23.50 -10.26 1.46
CA TYR A 22 -22.24 -11.00 1.33
C TYR A 22 -21.13 -10.21 0.64
N PHE A 23 -21.45 -9.14 -0.10
CA PHE A 23 -20.47 -8.35 -0.85
C PHE A 23 -19.79 -7.30 0.04
N ALA A 24 -19.25 -7.75 1.17
CA ALA A 24 -18.50 -6.91 2.07
C ALA A 24 -17.25 -6.32 1.37
N PRO A 25 -16.95 -5.02 1.55
CA PRO A 25 -15.82 -4.38 0.90
C PRO A 25 -14.49 -4.96 1.39
N ILE A 26 -13.59 -5.23 0.46
CA ILE A 26 -12.26 -5.76 0.76
C ILE A 26 -11.23 -4.63 0.76
N VAL A 27 -10.47 -4.50 1.86
CA VAL A 27 -9.26 -3.67 1.91
C VAL A 27 -8.05 -4.58 1.78
N ALA A 28 -7.20 -4.34 0.78
CA ALA A 28 -6.05 -5.16 0.45
C ALA A 28 -4.71 -4.47 0.78
N ASP A 29 -3.72 -5.28 1.14
CA ASP A 29 -2.34 -4.87 1.35
C ASP A 29 -1.57 -4.88 0.01
N ALA A 30 -1.08 -3.71 -0.42
CA ALA A 30 -0.23 -3.57 -1.60
C ALA A 30 1.26 -3.37 -1.27
N GLU A 31 1.65 -3.61 -0.02
CA GLU A 31 3.03 -3.51 0.44
C GLU A 31 3.60 -2.11 0.12
N ALA A 32 4.88 -2.04 -0.24
CA ALA A 32 5.49 -0.85 -0.81
C ALA A 32 5.36 -0.77 -2.36
N GLY A 33 4.39 -1.47 -2.96
CA GLY A 33 4.18 -1.48 -4.41
C GLY A 33 5.20 -2.32 -5.22
N PHE A 34 5.97 -3.19 -4.55
CA PHE A 34 6.90 -4.17 -5.15
C PHE A 34 7.92 -3.58 -6.15
N GLY A 35 8.30 -2.31 -5.98
CA GLY A 35 9.28 -1.64 -6.84
C GLY A 35 9.02 -0.14 -6.97
N GLY A 36 9.07 0.35 -8.22
CA GLY A 36 8.86 1.75 -8.55
C GLY A 36 7.39 2.08 -8.84
N VAL A 37 7.15 3.28 -9.38
CA VAL A 37 5.80 3.79 -9.66
C VAL A 37 5.01 2.93 -10.66
N LEU A 38 5.68 2.31 -11.64
CA LEU A 38 5.02 1.42 -12.61
C LEU A 38 4.55 0.12 -11.95
N ASN A 39 5.33 -0.43 -11.01
CA ASN A 39 4.92 -1.60 -10.25
C ASN A 39 3.70 -1.28 -9.36
N ALA A 40 3.70 -0.11 -8.70
CA ALA A 40 2.57 0.34 -7.90
C ALA A 40 1.29 0.53 -8.76
N PHE A 41 1.42 1.09 -9.96
CA PHE A 41 0.31 1.25 -10.91
C PHE A 41 -0.29 -0.11 -11.32
N GLU A 42 0.54 -1.05 -11.80
CA GLU A 42 0.06 -2.36 -12.24
C GLU A 42 -0.51 -3.20 -11.09
N LEU A 43 0.06 -3.08 -9.88
CA LEU A 43 -0.46 -3.75 -8.70
C LEU A 43 -1.84 -3.21 -8.31
N MET A 44 -2.00 -1.88 -8.29
CA MET A 44 -3.29 -1.26 -7.99
C MET A 44 -4.36 -1.68 -9.01
N LYS A 45 -4.02 -1.68 -10.29
CA LYS A 45 -4.91 -2.17 -11.35
C LYS A 45 -5.29 -3.63 -11.14
N SER A 46 -4.33 -4.49 -10.80
CA SER A 46 -4.59 -5.91 -10.50
C SER A 46 -5.49 -6.08 -9.28
N MET A 47 -5.33 -5.25 -8.24
CA MET A 47 -6.21 -5.27 -7.06
C MET A 47 -7.64 -4.83 -7.40
N ILE A 48 -7.79 -3.83 -8.27
CA ILE A 48 -9.08 -3.39 -8.80
C ILE A 48 -9.75 -4.50 -9.60
N ASP A 49 -9.02 -5.12 -10.53
CA ASP A 49 -9.53 -6.22 -11.37
C ASP A 49 -9.95 -7.43 -10.51
N ALA A 50 -9.27 -7.66 -9.39
CA ALA A 50 -9.64 -8.68 -8.41
C ALA A 50 -10.85 -8.29 -7.53
N GLY A 51 -11.32 -7.05 -7.59
CA GLY A 51 -12.48 -6.51 -6.88
C GLY A 51 -12.19 -5.97 -5.47
N ALA A 52 -11.01 -5.39 -5.24
CA ALA A 52 -10.71 -4.69 -4.00
C ALA A 52 -11.44 -3.33 -3.93
N ALA A 53 -12.03 -3.02 -2.77
CA ALA A 53 -12.70 -1.75 -2.51
C ALA A 53 -11.72 -0.67 -2.00
N GLY A 54 -10.66 -1.09 -1.31
CA GLY A 54 -9.59 -0.23 -0.85
C GLY A 54 -8.23 -0.92 -0.90
N VAL A 55 -7.18 -0.14 -1.05
CA VAL A 55 -5.80 -0.62 -1.14
C VAL A 55 -4.89 0.29 -0.35
N HIS A 56 -4.04 -0.27 0.51
CA HIS A 56 -3.05 0.49 1.26
C HIS A 56 -1.63 0.28 0.75
N PHE A 57 -0.85 1.36 0.70
CA PHE A 57 0.57 1.37 0.35
C PHE A 57 1.38 1.93 1.52
N GLU A 58 2.55 1.34 1.79
CA GLU A 58 3.47 1.80 2.84
C GLU A 58 4.76 2.44 2.27
N ASP A 59 5.41 3.27 3.08
CA ASP A 59 6.60 4.07 2.74
C ASP A 59 7.93 3.37 3.04
N GLN A 60 7.93 2.04 3.21
CA GLN A 60 9.15 1.26 3.31
C GLN A 60 9.82 1.03 1.94
N LEU A 61 11.13 0.80 1.94
CA LEU A 61 11.86 0.35 0.77
C LEU A 61 11.48 -1.10 0.44
N ALA A 62 10.89 -1.32 -0.73
CA ALA A 62 10.32 -2.61 -1.14
C ALA A 62 11.29 -3.81 -1.06
N SER A 63 12.58 -3.61 -1.36
CA SER A 63 13.59 -4.68 -1.37
C SER A 63 14.02 -5.15 0.02
N VAL A 64 13.74 -4.36 1.07
CA VAL A 64 14.08 -4.67 2.47
C VAL A 64 12.86 -4.51 3.38
N LYS A 65 11.66 -4.63 2.80
CA LYS A 65 10.39 -4.49 3.52
C LYS A 65 10.33 -5.48 4.67
N LYS A 66 9.91 -4.98 5.84
CA LYS A 66 9.68 -5.78 7.04
C LYS A 66 8.29 -5.50 7.61
N CYS A 67 7.78 -6.47 8.36
CA CYS A 67 6.55 -6.27 9.13
C CYS A 67 6.72 -5.08 10.09
N GLY A 68 5.66 -4.29 10.30
CA GLY A 68 5.71 -3.03 11.05
C GLY A 68 6.26 -3.13 12.49
N HIS A 69 6.21 -4.32 13.09
CA HIS A 69 6.71 -4.60 14.44
C HIS A 69 8.17 -5.11 14.49
N MET A 70 8.86 -5.20 13.35
CA MET A 70 10.23 -5.69 13.27
C MET A 70 11.23 -4.54 13.10
N GLY A 71 12.41 -4.67 13.72
CA GLY A 71 13.47 -3.67 13.61
C GLY A 71 14.20 -3.66 12.25
N GLY A 72 14.88 -2.55 11.96
CA GLY A 72 15.63 -2.33 10.73
C GLY A 72 14.74 -2.18 9.49
N LYS A 73 13.62 -1.48 9.66
CA LYS A 73 12.80 -0.95 8.55
C LYS A 73 13.52 0.25 7.96
N VAL A 74 13.44 0.40 6.65
CA VAL A 74 14.07 1.52 5.92
C VAL A 74 13.00 2.26 5.15
N LEU A 75 12.86 3.56 5.40
CA LEU A 75 11.92 4.44 4.71
C LEU A 75 12.48 4.89 3.36
N VAL A 76 11.58 5.06 2.39
CA VAL A 76 11.86 5.88 1.20
C VAL A 76 11.60 7.36 1.52
N PRO A 77 12.17 8.31 0.76
CA PRO A 77 11.89 9.72 0.99
C PRO A 77 10.41 10.03 0.78
N THR A 78 9.89 11.04 1.46
CA THR A 78 8.46 11.42 1.40
C THR A 78 7.96 11.56 -0.04
N ARG A 79 8.74 12.19 -0.93
CA ARG A 79 8.40 12.33 -2.36
C ARG A 79 8.18 10.99 -3.08
N GLU A 80 8.89 9.94 -2.70
CA GLU A 80 8.75 8.61 -3.34
C GLU A 80 7.49 7.89 -2.85
N ALA A 81 7.16 7.99 -1.57
CA ALA A 81 5.90 7.49 -1.03
C ALA A 81 4.71 8.17 -1.71
N VAL A 82 4.76 9.51 -1.84
CA VAL A 82 3.73 10.29 -2.56
C VAL A 82 3.62 9.89 -4.03
N ALA A 83 4.75 9.63 -4.71
CA ALA A 83 4.74 9.18 -6.09
C ALA A 83 4.03 7.83 -6.27
N LYS A 84 4.19 6.89 -5.32
CA LYS A 84 3.45 5.61 -5.32
C LYS A 84 1.95 5.82 -5.10
N LEU A 85 1.56 6.68 -4.15
CA LEU A 85 0.15 7.02 -3.92
C LEU A 85 -0.48 7.68 -5.16
N THR A 86 0.27 8.53 -5.85
CA THR A 86 -0.16 9.16 -7.11
C THR A 86 -0.35 8.12 -8.21
N ALA A 87 0.59 7.17 -8.35
CA ALA A 87 0.47 6.07 -9.31
C ALA A 87 -0.73 5.15 -9.02
N ALA A 88 -0.99 4.85 -7.74
CA ALA A 88 -2.16 4.09 -7.32
C ALA A 88 -3.47 4.84 -7.63
N ARG A 89 -3.55 6.14 -7.33
CA ARG A 89 -4.72 6.95 -7.69
C ARG A 89 -4.92 7.00 -9.21
N LEU A 90 -3.85 7.18 -9.98
CA LEU A 90 -3.91 7.16 -11.44
C LEU A 90 -4.45 5.83 -11.98
N ALA A 91 -4.05 4.69 -11.40
CA ALA A 91 -4.59 3.39 -11.78
C ALA A 91 -6.10 3.28 -11.51
N ALA A 92 -6.57 3.77 -10.35
CA ALA A 92 -7.99 3.83 -10.04
C ALA A 92 -8.78 4.72 -11.03
N ASP A 93 -8.23 5.89 -11.34
CA ASP A 93 -8.85 6.84 -12.28
C ASP A 93 -8.93 6.26 -13.70
N VAL A 94 -7.86 5.61 -14.18
CA VAL A 94 -7.83 4.92 -15.49
C VAL A 94 -8.80 3.75 -15.53
N SER A 95 -8.95 3.00 -14.43
CA SER A 95 -9.93 1.92 -14.31
C SER A 95 -11.36 2.42 -14.10
N GLY A 96 -11.57 3.73 -13.93
CA GLY A 96 -12.90 4.34 -13.79
C GLY A 96 -13.63 3.96 -12.50
N VAL A 97 -12.90 3.62 -11.43
CA VAL A 97 -13.48 3.20 -10.14
C VAL A 97 -13.01 4.07 -8.98
N PRO A 98 -13.88 4.39 -8.01
CA PRO A 98 -13.52 5.24 -6.87
C PRO A 98 -12.85 4.45 -5.74
N THR A 99 -11.85 3.62 -6.05
CA THR A 99 -11.15 2.79 -5.04
C THR A 99 -10.55 3.66 -3.94
N LEU A 100 -10.69 3.23 -2.69
CA LEU A 100 -10.06 3.90 -1.55
C LEU A 100 -8.55 3.67 -1.56
N VAL A 101 -7.77 4.76 -1.55
CA VAL A 101 -6.31 4.71 -1.47
C VAL A 101 -5.93 5.09 -0.05
N ILE A 102 -5.23 4.21 0.64
CA ILE A 102 -4.83 4.38 2.04
C ILE A 102 -3.32 4.53 2.10
N ALA A 103 -2.86 5.62 2.73
CA ALA A 103 -1.44 5.86 2.97
C ALA A 103 -1.07 5.33 4.36
N ARG A 104 -0.11 4.41 4.41
CA ARG A 104 0.49 3.93 5.65
C ARG A 104 1.90 4.49 5.78
N THR A 105 2.26 4.95 6.97
CA THR A 105 3.64 5.30 7.31
C THR A 105 4.19 4.35 8.36
N ASP A 106 5.46 3.97 8.22
CA ASP A 106 6.19 3.13 9.16
C ASP A 106 7.19 3.92 10.04
N ALA A 107 7.17 5.25 9.94
CA ALA A 107 8.10 6.16 10.60
C ALA A 107 8.09 6.14 12.13
N GLU A 108 7.07 5.57 12.78
CA GLU A 108 7.04 5.44 14.24
C GLU A 108 8.20 4.58 14.78
N ALA A 109 8.57 3.52 14.05
CA ALA A 109 9.56 2.54 14.50
C ALA A 109 10.68 2.28 13.47
N ALA A 110 10.66 2.96 12.33
CA ALA A 110 11.76 2.94 11.37
C ALA A 110 12.80 4.00 11.78
N ASP A 111 14.06 3.60 11.88
CA ASP A 111 15.20 4.44 12.28
C ASP A 111 16.18 4.66 11.11
N LEU A 112 15.76 4.32 9.89
CA LEU A 112 16.55 4.42 8.67
C LEU A 112 15.76 5.02 7.52
N VAL A 113 16.41 5.88 6.74
CA VAL A 113 15.88 6.49 5.51
C VAL A 113 16.89 6.29 4.38
N THR A 114 16.41 5.97 3.18
CA THR A 114 17.29 5.70 2.03
C THR A 114 18.07 6.92 1.53
N SER A 115 17.50 8.13 1.64
CA SER A 115 18.11 9.37 1.13
C SER A 115 17.60 10.61 1.87
N ASP A 116 18.44 11.63 1.97
CA ASP A 116 18.20 12.97 2.54
C ASP A 116 17.71 14.02 1.52
N VAL A 117 17.37 13.57 0.31
CA VAL A 117 17.02 14.41 -0.84
C VAL A 117 15.73 15.22 -0.67
N ASP A 118 14.87 14.83 0.27
CA ASP A 118 13.60 15.50 0.55
C ASP A 118 13.72 16.36 1.81
N GLU A 119 13.54 17.67 1.65
CA GLU A 119 13.65 18.65 2.75
C GLU A 119 12.67 18.37 3.89
N ARG A 120 11.57 17.65 3.63
CA ARG A 120 10.59 17.27 4.67
C ARG A 120 11.12 16.19 5.61
N ASP A 121 12.08 15.39 5.14
CA ASP A 121 12.66 14.28 5.91
C ASP A 121 13.88 14.73 6.71
N GLN A 122 14.58 15.79 6.24
CA GLN A 122 15.81 16.31 6.82
C GLN A 122 15.73 16.66 8.33
N PRO A 123 14.64 17.25 8.87
CA PRO A 123 14.54 17.55 10.29
C PRO A 123 14.64 16.33 11.21
N PHE A 124 14.41 15.13 10.68
CA PHE A 124 14.45 13.88 11.43
C PHE A 124 15.80 13.17 11.33
N LEU A 125 16.68 13.57 10.40
CA LEU A 125 17.95 12.87 10.19
C LEU A 125 18.99 13.24 11.25
N THR A 126 19.70 12.24 11.76
CA THR A 126 20.76 12.46 12.78
C THR A 126 22.11 12.87 12.17
N GLY A 127 22.26 12.70 10.85
CA GLY A 127 23.51 12.89 10.12
C GLY A 127 24.41 11.64 10.06
N GLU A 128 24.08 10.58 10.80
CA GLU A 128 24.80 9.31 10.75
C GLU A 128 24.36 8.44 9.56
N ARG A 129 25.27 7.57 9.09
CA ARG A 129 25.01 6.65 7.98
C ARG A 129 25.40 5.20 8.30
N THR A 130 24.69 4.25 7.70
CA THR A 130 25.03 2.82 7.74
C THR A 130 26.05 2.44 6.65
N VAL A 131 26.57 1.21 6.69
CA VAL A 131 27.53 0.70 5.68
C VAL A 131 26.91 0.53 4.30
N GLU A 132 25.61 0.27 4.23
CA GLU A 132 24.80 0.23 3.01
C GLU A 132 24.52 1.63 2.46
N GLY A 133 24.79 2.67 3.26
CA GLY A 133 24.60 4.08 2.90
C GLY A 133 23.23 4.67 3.28
N PHE A 134 22.42 3.99 4.09
CA PHE A 134 21.19 4.58 4.61
C PHE A 134 21.49 5.66 5.66
N PHE A 135 20.60 6.63 5.79
CA PHE A 135 20.65 7.67 6.81
C PHE A 135 19.90 7.21 8.06
N ARG A 136 20.41 7.57 9.24
CA ARG A 136 19.71 7.37 10.51
C ARG A 136 18.69 8.51 10.74
N SER A 137 17.51 8.17 11.22
CA SER A 137 16.42 9.09 11.60
C SER A 137 15.91 8.82 13.00
#